data_AF-A0A5C3PSC8-F1
#
_entry.id   AF-A0A5C3PSC8-F1
#
_cell.length_a   1.000
_cell.length_b   1.000
_cell.length_c   1.000
_cell.angle_alpha   90.00
_cell.angle_beta   90.00
_cell.angle_gamma   90.00
#
_symmetry.space_group_name_H-M   'P 1'
#
loop_
_entity.id
_entity.type
_entity.pdbx_description
1 polymer ?
#
loop_
_entity_poly.entity_id
_entity_poly.type
_entity_poly.pdbx_seq_one_letter_code
_entity_poly.pdbx_strand_id
1 'polypeptide(L)'
;MDVDGLLRYTEHPSLKDRRDALLSRRVSLLAELAEVYQGLNAIVPIHQLPAELVVEILAYLVMDGYKEVARPWRILMEVCHRWRVIICSTSLFWRRVSVGCNSRWLTLCLERCGNVPVHISFYEPAFPHHLLPLILANHASTVRSLAFFKVDWQWETSLNALFSLHMPALEGVA
;
A
#
# COMPACT_ATOMS: atom_id res chain seq x y z
N MET A 1 69.77 -19.11 -7.82
CA MET A 1 69.10 -18.18 -6.89
C MET A 1 67.69 -18.04 -7.38
N ASP A 2 66.81 -18.84 -6.79
CA ASP A 2 65.39 -18.92 -7.11
C ASP A 2 64.67 -18.16 -6.00
N VAL A 3 64.17 -16.97 -6.30
CA VAL A 3 63.51 -16.11 -5.32
C VAL A 3 62.01 -16.38 -5.42
N ASP A 4 61.64 -17.55 -4.94
CA ASP A 4 60.29 -17.92 -4.57
C ASP A 4 59.84 -16.98 -3.44
N GLY A 5 58.83 -16.16 -3.72
CA GLY A 5 58.43 -15.10 -2.78
C GLY A 5 57.36 -14.14 -3.30
N LEU A 6 56.47 -14.61 -4.18
CA LEU A 6 55.23 -13.88 -4.47
C LEU A 6 54.30 -14.02 -3.26
N LEU A 7 54.45 -13.10 -2.31
CA LEU A 7 53.47 -12.82 -1.27
C LEU A 7 52.13 -12.54 -1.95
N ARG A 8 51.27 -13.57 -2.01
CA ARG A 8 49.85 -13.40 -2.28
C ARG A 8 49.27 -12.60 -1.12
N TYR A 9 49.22 -11.28 -1.29
CA TYR A 9 48.31 -10.44 -0.52
C TYR A 9 46.91 -10.97 -0.80
N THR A 10 46.41 -11.83 0.09
CA THR A 10 44.99 -12.16 0.10
C THR A 10 44.30 -10.91 0.63
N GLU A 11 43.72 -10.12 -0.28
CA GLU A 11 42.83 -9.03 0.11
C GLU A 11 41.72 -9.64 0.95
N HIS A 12 41.79 -9.42 2.26
CA HIS A 12 40.72 -9.82 3.14
C HIS A 12 39.52 -8.91 2.84
N PRO A 13 38.37 -9.46 2.41
CA PRO A 13 37.22 -8.66 2.05
C PRO A 13 36.84 -7.76 3.22
N SER A 14 36.62 -6.48 2.94
CA SER A 14 36.26 -5.51 3.96
C SER A 14 34.95 -5.94 4.63
N LEU A 15 34.68 -5.46 5.86
CA LEU A 15 33.40 -5.72 6.53
C LEU A 15 32.20 -5.28 5.69
N LYS A 16 32.38 -4.24 4.86
CA LYS A 16 31.37 -3.77 3.93
C LYS A 16 31.10 -4.80 2.83
N ASP A 17 32.13 -5.36 2.22
CA ASP A 17 31.99 -6.37 1.16
C ASP A 17 31.32 -7.64 1.71
N ARG A 18 31.68 -8.03 2.94
CA ARG A 18 31.03 -9.17 3.61
C ARG A 18 29.56 -8.89 3.91
N ARG A 19 29.23 -7.68 4.38
CA ARG A 19 27.82 -7.27 4.61
C ARG A 19 27.04 -7.28 3.29
N ASP A 20 27.60 -6.72 2.23
CA ASP A 20 26.93 -6.60 0.95
C ASP A 20 26.75 -8.00 0.30
N ALA A 21 27.72 -8.90 0.46
CA ALA A 21 27.59 -10.32 0.06
C ALA A 21 26.49 -11.05 0.85
N LEU A 22 26.39 -10.83 2.17
CA LEU A 22 25.31 -11.41 2.99
C LEU A 22 23.94 -10.85 2.62
N LEU A 23 23.83 -9.56 2.31
CA LEU A 23 22.60 -8.95 1.82
C LEU A 23 22.19 -9.54 0.47
N SER A 24 23.13 -9.71 -0.46
CA SER A 24 22.88 -10.37 -1.75
C SER A 24 22.41 -11.82 -1.57
N ARG A 25 23.08 -12.58 -0.69
CA ARG A 25 22.67 -13.97 -0.39
C ARG A 25 21.28 -14.03 0.23
N ARG A 26 20.94 -13.11 1.14
CA ARG A 26 19.60 -13.01 1.73
C ARG A 26 18.55 -12.78 0.65
N VAL A 27 18.81 -11.89 -0.30
CA VAL A 27 17.88 -11.62 -1.41
C VAL A 27 17.64 -12.87 -2.26
N SER A 28 18.70 -13.60 -2.63
CA SER A 28 18.58 -14.88 -3.36
C SER A 28 17.73 -15.90 -2.62
N LEU A 29 18.01 -16.12 -1.33
CA LEU A 29 17.28 -17.10 -0.52
C LEU A 29 15.81 -16.72 -0.34
N LEU A 30 15.49 -15.43 -0.22
CA LEU A 30 14.11 -14.96 -0.16
C LEU A 30 13.37 -15.18 -1.47
N ALA A 31 14.04 -15.04 -2.62
CA ALA A 31 13.45 -15.33 -3.93
C ALA A 31 13.15 -16.83 -4.07
N GLU A 32 14.11 -17.70 -3.75
CA GLU A 32 13.94 -19.16 -3.75
C GLU A 32 12.78 -19.59 -2.83
N LEU A 33 12.71 -19.03 -1.62
CA LEU A 33 11.62 -19.32 -0.68
C LEU A 33 10.26 -18.85 -1.23
N ALA A 34 10.21 -17.70 -1.92
CA ALA A 34 8.99 -17.20 -2.52
C ALA A 34 8.49 -18.12 -3.66
N GLU A 35 9.38 -18.68 -4.47
CA GLU A 35 9.04 -19.68 -5.50
C GLU A 35 8.44 -20.94 -4.88
N VAL A 36 9.05 -21.46 -3.81
CA VAL A 36 8.52 -22.62 -3.06
C VAL A 36 7.11 -22.31 -2.51
N TYR A 37 6.92 -21.14 -1.89
CA TYR A 37 5.61 -20.74 -1.39
C TYR A 37 4.59 -20.54 -2.51
N GLN A 38 4.99 -20.07 -3.69
CA GLN A 38 4.08 -19.98 -4.83
C GLN A 38 3.61 -21.36 -5.29
N GLY A 39 4.53 -22.34 -5.38
CA GLY A 39 4.18 -23.72 -5.71
C GLY A 39 3.24 -24.37 -4.69
N LEU A 40 3.54 -24.21 -3.39
CA LEU A 40 2.68 -24.68 -2.30
C LEU A 40 1.31 -23.99 -2.30
N ASN A 41 1.27 -22.70 -2.63
CA ASN A 41 0.00 -21.99 -2.70
C ASN A 41 -0.84 -22.46 -3.89
N ALA A 42 -0.24 -22.78 -5.04
CA ALA A 42 -0.98 -23.20 -6.24
C ALA A 42 -1.78 -24.52 -6.05
N ILE A 43 -1.40 -25.36 -5.09
CA ILE A 43 -2.10 -26.62 -4.79
C ILE A 43 -3.25 -26.48 -3.79
N VAL A 44 -3.41 -25.32 -3.14
CA VAL A 44 -4.49 -25.10 -2.16
C VAL A 44 -5.80 -24.76 -2.91
N PRO A 45 -6.97 -25.37 -2.57
CA PRO A 45 -8.21 -25.19 -3.31
C PRO A 45 -8.65 -23.73 -3.52
N ILE A 46 -8.55 -22.89 -2.48
CA ILE A 46 -8.90 -21.45 -2.58
C ILE A 46 -8.04 -20.71 -3.61
N HIS A 47 -6.82 -21.18 -3.85
CA HIS A 47 -5.92 -20.58 -4.83
C HIS A 47 -6.18 -21.03 -6.27
N GLN A 48 -7.03 -22.04 -6.47
CA GLN A 48 -7.44 -22.53 -7.79
C GLN A 48 -8.75 -21.89 -8.27
N LEU A 49 -9.48 -21.21 -7.38
CA LEU A 49 -10.67 -20.45 -7.75
C LEU A 49 -10.32 -19.31 -8.72
N PRO A 50 -11.18 -18.94 -9.68
CA PRO A 50 -11.04 -17.72 -10.46
C PRO A 50 -10.84 -16.47 -9.59
N ALA A 51 -10.19 -15.43 -10.13
CA ALA A 51 -9.88 -14.22 -9.37
C ALA A 51 -11.15 -13.53 -8.85
N GLU A 52 -12.23 -13.58 -9.62
CA GLU A 52 -13.54 -13.01 -9.33
C GLU A 52 -14.14 -13.62 -8.06
N LEU A 53 -14.10 -14.94 -7.92
CA LEU A 53 -14.62 -15.62 -6.73
C LEU A 53 -13.76 -15.31 -5.50
N VAL A 54 -12.46 -15.18 -5.66
CA VAL A 54 -11.58 -14.75 -4.56
C VAL A 54 -11.90 -13.32 -4.15
N VAL A 55 -12.13 -12.41 -5.10
CA VAL A 55 -12.57 -11.04 -4.80
C VAL A 55 -13.86 -11.05 -3.99
N GLU A 56 -14.86 -11.85 -4.37
CA GLU A 56 -16.13 -11.96 -3.64
C GLU A 56 -15.92 -12.45 -2.20
N ILE A 57 -15.12 -13.52 -2.02
CA ILE A 57 -14.79 -14.06 -0.69
C ILE A 57 -14.08 -12.99 0.17
N LEU A 58 -13.06 -12.33 -0.38
CA LEU A 58 -12.30 -11.30 0.35
C LEU A 58 -13.17 -10.07 0.64
N ALA A 59 -14.05 -9.68 -0.27
CA ALA A 59 -14.98 -8.57 -0.08
C ALA A 59 -15.94 -8.86 1.08
N TYR A 60 -16.44 -10.09 1.19
CA TYR A 60 -17.26 -10.52 2.34
C TYR A 60 -16.51 -10.35 3.67
N LEU A 61 -15.25 -10.79 3.73
CA LEU A 61 -14.41 -10.64 4.94
C LEU A 61 -14.13 -9.17 5.31
N VAL A 62 -13.98 -8.30 4.31
CA VAL A 62 -13.66 -6.88 4.51
C VAL A 62 -14.90 -6.04 4.85
N MET A 63 -16.04 -6.34 4.25
CA MET A 63 -17.26 -5.55 4.36
C MET A 63 -18.16 -6.00 5.52
N ASP A 64 -18.19 -7.30 5.84
CA ASP A 64 -19.07 -7.88 6.87
C ASP A 64 -18.33 -8.12 8.20
N GLY A 65 -16.98 -8.22 8.16
CA GLY A 65 -16.20 -8.81 9.25
C GLY A 65 -15.63 -7.89 10.34
N TYR A 66 -15.48 -6.59 10.12
CA TYR A 66 -14.79 -5.74 11.10
C TYR A 66 -15.39 -4.34 11.21
N LYS A 67 -15.91 -4.02 12.39
CA LYS A 67 -16.28 -2.65 12.81
C LYS A 67 -15.08 -1.72 12.56
N GLU A 68 -15.17 -0.93 11.51
CA GLU A 68 -14.54 0.36 11.14
C GLU A 68 -13.07 0.70 11.46
N VAL A 69 -12.32 -0.08 12.24
CA VAL A 69 -11.05 0.39 12.83
C VAL A 69 -9.83 -0.32 12.24
N ALA A 70 -9.95 -1.56 11.77
CA ALA A 70 -8.81 -2.31 11.25
C ALA A 70 -8.92 -2.44 9.73
N ARG A 71 -7.92 -1.95 8.99
CA ARG A 71 -7.74 -2.15 7.54
C ARG A 71 -7.62 -3.66 7.24
N PRO A 72 -8.73 -4.41 7.05
CA PRO A 72 -8.71 -5.86 7.22
C PRO A 72 -7.95 -6.52 6.08
N TRP A 73 -8.03 -5.90 4.90
CA TRP A 73 -7.29 -6.31 3.71
C TRP A 73 -5.76 -6.26 3.88
N ARG A 74 -5.20 -5.49 4.82
CA ARG A 74 -3.74 -5.51 5.06
C ARG A 74 -3.28 -6.90 5.48
N ILE A 75 -4.01 -7.53 6.40
CA ILE A 75 -3.71 -8.89 6.87
C ILE A 75 -3.89 -9.88 5.71
N LEU A 76 -4.93 -9.70 4.90
CA LEU A 76 -5.20 -10.54 3.73
C LEU A 76 -4.07 -10.45 2.68
N MET A 77 -3.43 -9.30 2.50
CA MET A 77 -2.28 -9.14 1.60
C MET A 77 -1.00 -9.84 2.08
N GLU A 78 -0.92 -10.24 3.35
CA GLU A 78 0.24 -10.97 3.91
C GLU A 78 0.07 -12.50 3.81
N VAL A 79 -1.11 -12.99 3.38
CA VAL A 79 -1.38 -14.43 3.25
C VAL A 79 -0.54 -15.05 2.15
N CYS A 80 -0.61 -14.50 0.93
CA CYS A 80 0.18 -14.97 -0.20
C CYS A 80 0.29 -13.88 -1.28
N HIS A 81 1.24 -14.08 -2.21
CA HIS A 81 1.44 -13.19 -3.36
C HIS A 81 0.15 -13.00 -4.18
N ARG A 82 -0.61 -14.08 -4.40
CA ARG A 82 -1.84 -14.05 -5.20
C ARG A 82 -2.90 -13.13 -4.59
N TRP A 83 -3.13 -13.24 -3.28
CA TRP A 83 -4.11 -12.39 -2.58
C TRP A 83 -3.67 -10.93 -2.59
N ARG A 84 -2.37 -10.69 -2.39
CA ARG A 84 -1.82 -9.34 -2.51
C ARG A 84 -2.07 -8.73 -3.87
N VAL A 85 -1.79 -9.47 -4.95
CA VAL A 85 -2.02 -9.00 -6.33
C VAL A 85 -3.49 -8.67 -6.54
N ILE A 86 -4.40 -9.60 -6.21
CA ILE A 86 -5.85 -9.42 -6.35
C ILE A 86 -6.33 -8.18 -5.59
N ILE A 87 -5.93 -8.02 -4.32
CA ILE A 87 -6.34 -6.87 -3.51
C ILE A 87 -5.79 -5.57 -4.09
N CYS A 88 -4.52 -5.53 -4.50
CA CYS A 88 -3.89 -4.33 -5.05
C CYS A 88 -4.50 -3.91 -6.40
N SER A 89 -4.91 -4.87 -7.23
CA SER A 89 -5.48 -4.61 -8.56
C SER A 89 -6.99 -4.37 -8.56
N THR A 90 -7.68 -4.60 -7.43
CA THR A 90 -9.13 -4.52 -7.36
C THR A 90 -9.55 -3.27 -6.60
N SER A 91 -10.01 -2.25 -7.33
CA SER A 91 -10.36 -0.93 -6.79
C SER A 91 -11.40 -0.96 -5.67
N LEU A 92 -12.29 -1.98 -5.63
CA LEU A 92 -13.29 -2.17 -4.58
C LEU A 92 -12.70 -2.08 -3.16
N PHE A 93 -11.51 -2.64 -2.92
CA PHE A 93 -10.86 -2.65 -1.60
C PHE A 93 -10.29 -1.28 -1.17
N TRP A 94 -10.25 -0.32 -2.10
CA TRP A 94 -9.60 0.99 -1.93
C TRP A 94 -10.58 2.15 -1.90
N ARG A 95 -11.89 1.88 -2.01
CA ARG A 95 -12.95 2.91 -2.07
C ARG A 95 -13.23 3.60 -0.74
N ARG A 96 -12.82 3.03 0.39
CA ARG A 96 -12.98 3.62 1.72
C ARG A 96 -11.61 3.84 2.35
N VAL A 97 -11.16 5.08 2.36
CA VAL A 97 -9.81 5.45 2.77
C VAL A 97 -9.84 6.12 4.14
N SER A 98 -9.34 5.41 5.15
CA SER A 98 -9.02 5.99 6.45
C SER A 98 -7.61 6.58 6.43
N VAL A 99 -7.52 7.89 6.55
CA VAL A 99 -6.30 8.70 6.50
C VAL A 99 -5.84 9.03 7.92
N GLY A 100 -4.65 8.53 8.27
CA GLY A 100 -3.90 8.93 9.47
C GLY A 100 -2.94 10.07 9.14
N CYS A 101 -1.71 10.06 9.69
CA CYS A 101 -0.72 11.12 9.42
C CYS A 101 0.07 10.98 8.10
N ASN A 102 -0.03 9.84 7.41
CA ASN A 102 0.80 9.53 6.24
C ASN A 102 0.13 9.96 4.92
N SER A 103 0.62 11.02 4.28
CA SER A 103 0.11 11.48 2.98
C SER A 103 0.36 10.50 1.83
N ARG A 104 1.50 9.80 1.81
CA ARG A 104 1.81 8.79 0.78
C ARG A 104 0.80 7.65 0.78
N TRP A 105 0.22 7.35 1.95
CA TRP A 105 -0.86 6.37 2.04
C TRP A 105 -2.12 6.82 1.30
N LEU A 106 -2.50 8.09 1.43
CA LEU A 106 -3.66 8.63 0.71
C LEU A 106 -3.43 8.54 -0.81
N THR A 107 -2.26 8.99 -1.28
CA THR A 107 -1.88 8.89 -2.70
C THR A 107 -1.96 7.45 -3.22
N LEU A 108 -1.36 6.50 -2.50
CA LEU A 108 -1.40 5.08 -2.86
C LEU A 108 -2.85 4.54 -2.96
N CYS A 109 -3.73 4.94 -2.04
CA CYS A 109 -5.12 4.48 -2.08
C CYS A 109 -5.86 5.04 -3.28
N LEU A 110 -5.66 6.32 -3.61
CA LEU A 110 -6.29 6.97 -4.75
C LEU A 110 -5.81 6.36 -6.07
N GLU A 111 -4.51 6.09 -6.21
CA GLU A 111 -3.94 5.39 -7.38
C GLU A 111 -4.58 4.01 -7.58
N ARG A 112 -4.81 3.25 -6.50
CA ARG A 112 -5.43 1.92 -6.57
C ARG A 112 -6.95 1.95 -6.75
N CYS A 113 -7.59 3.01 -6.28
CA CYS A 113 -9.00 3.26 -6.54
C CYS A 113 -9.24 3.58 -8.02
N GLY A 114 -8.29 4.25 -8.69
CA GLY A 114 -8.44 4.63 -10.09
C GLY A 114 -9.62 5.57 -10.28
N ASN A 115 -10.54 5.23 -11.18
CA ASN A 115 -11.67 6.08 -11.56
C ASN A 115 -12.99 5.76 -10.84
N VAL A 116 -12.99 4.90 -9.82
CA VAL A 116 -14.21 4.57 -9.08
C VAL A 116 -14.46 5.56 -7.92
N PRO A 117 -15.73 5.79 -7.52
CA PRO A 117 -16.03 6.73 -6.46
C PRO A 117 -15.43 6.34 -5.10
N VAL A 118 -14.77 7.30 -4.44
CA VAL A 118 -14.02 7.13 -3.19
C VAL A 118 -14.59 7.93 -2.02
N HIS A 119 -14.58 7.34 -0.84
CA HIS A 119 -14.91 7.94 0.44
C HIS A 119 -13.63 8.10 1.26
N ILE A 120 -13.34 9.31 1.72
CA ILE A 120 -12.10 9.62 2.43
C ILE A 120 -12.45 10.18 3.81
N SER A 121 -11.80 9.64 4.84
CA SER A 121 -12.02 10.01 6.23
C SER A 121 -10.69 10.35 6.90
N PHE A 122 -10.60 11.54 7.48
CA PHE A 122 -9.42 12.06 8.17
C PHE A 122 -9.61 11.98 9.69
N TYR A 123 -8.77 11.18 10.34
CA TYR A 123 -8.89 10.91 11.78
C TYR A 123 -7.80 11.56 12.63
N GLU A 124 -6.74 12.11 12.02
CA GLU A 124 -5.60 12.64 12.74
C GLU A 124 -5.28 14.10 12.37
N PRO A 125 -5.13 14.99 13.37
CA PRO A 125 -4.83 16.40 13.12
C PRO A 125 -3.42 16.59 12.56
N ALA A 126 -2.50 15.65 12.85
CA ALA A 126 -1.12 15.66 12.38
C ALA A 126 -0.97 15.34 10.88
N PHE A 127 -2.07 15.13 10.15
CA PHE A 127 -2.00 14.98 8.70
C PHE A 127 -1.50 16.29 8.05
N PRO A 128 -0.57 16.25 7.09
CA PRO A 128 -0.08 17.44 6.39
C PRO A 128 -1.16 18.00 5.43
N HIS A 129 -2.16 18.69 5.98
CA HIS A 129 -3.37 19.14 5.28
C HIS A 129 -3.10 20.08 4.09
N HIS A 130 -1.99 20.83 4.12
CA HIS A 130 -1.55 21.67 3.00
C HIS A 130 -1.28 20.87 1.70
N LEU A 131 -1.06 19.56 1.79
CA LEU A 131 -0.89 18.68 0.63
C LEU A 131 -2.23 18.21 0.04
N LEU A 132 -3.37 18.38 0.73
CA LEU A 132 -4.65 17.84 0.28
C LEU A 132 -5.07 18.32 -1.10
N PRO A 133 -5.03 19.63 -1.41
CA PRO A 133 -5.46 20.09 -2.73
C PRO A 133 -4.58 19.50 -3.84
N LEU A 134 -3.26 19.39 -3.60
CA LEU A 134 -2.32 18.81 -4.55
C LEU A 134 -2.58 17.31 -4.79
N ILE A 135 -2.77 16.55 -3.71
CA ILE A 135 -3.03 15.10 -3.80
C ILE A 135 -4.37 14.84 -4.49
N LEU A 136 -5.40 15.61 -4.17
CA LEU A 136 -6.75 15.39 -4.68
C LEU A 136 -6.99 16.04 -6.05
N ALA A 137 -6.15 16.95 -6.53
CA ALA A 137 -6.32 17.58 -7.85
C ALA A 137 -6.51 16.56 -8.98
N ASN A 138 -5.74 15.47 -8.99
CA ASN A 138 -5.82 14.43 -10.03
C ASN A 138 -6.93 13.39 -9.81
N HIS A 139 -7.62 13.46 -8.67
CA HIS A 139 -8.66 12.49 -8.29
C HIS A 139 -9.98 13.18 -7.92
N ALA A 140 -10.08 14.50 -8.07
CA ALA A 140 -11.21 15.30 -7.58
C ALA A 140 -12.56 14.84 -8.13
N SER A 141 -12.58 14.37 -9.40
CA SER A 141 -13.78 13.87 -10.05
C SER A 141 -14.33 12.57 -9.48
N THR A 142 -13.53 11.81 -8.72
CA THR A 142 -13.94 10.53 -8.13
C THR A 142 -14.24 10.65 -6.63
N VAL A 143 -13.90 11.78 -6.00
CA VAL A 143 -14.18 12.01 -4.58
C VAL A 143 -15.69 12.11 -4.38
N ARG A 144 -16.24 11.12 -3.66
CA ARG A 144 -17.67 11.03 -3.34
C ARG A 144 -18.00 11.59 -1.96
N SER A 145 -17.14 11.35 -0.99
CA SER A 145 -17.33 11.97 0.33
C SER A 145 -16.01 12.27 1.03
N LEU A 146 -16.03 13.34 1.81
CA LEU A 146 -14.94 13.76 2.69
C LEU A 146 -15.48 13.83 4.12
N ALA A 147 -14.79 13.21 5.07
CA ALA A 147 -15.11 13.32 6.49
C ALA A 147 -13.88 13.78 7.28
N PHE A 148 -14.02 14.78 8.13
CA PHE A 148 -12.92 15.33 8.92
C PHE A 148 -13.25 15.33 10.42
N PHE A 149 -12.72 14.36 11.16
CA PHE A 149 -13.09 14.16 12.57
C PHE A 149 -12.30 15.01 13.57
N LYS A 150 -11.13 15.53 13.16
CA LYS A 150 -10.24 16.34 14.01
C LYS A 150 -9.64 17.48 13.18
N VAL A 151 -10.45 18.50 12.93
CA VAL A 151 -10.05 19.74 12.22
C VAL A 151 -9.81 20.83 13.24
N ASP A 152 -8.76 21.62 13.03
CA ASP A 152 -8.54 22.88 13.73
C ASP A 152 -8.44 24.04 12.73
N TRP A 153 -8.27 25.26 13.24
CA TRP A 153 -8.23 26.48 12.44
C TRP A 153 -7.10 26.50 11.39
N GLN A 154 -6.04 25.70 11.53
CA GLN A 154 -4.93 25.66 10.57
C GLN A 154 -5.34 25.09 9.22
N TRP A 155 -6.45 24.34 9.19
CA TRP A 155 -6.97 23.71 7.99
C TRP A 155 -7.71 24.67 7.06
N GLU A 156 -8.11 25.85 7.52
CA GLU A 156 -8.98 26.78 6.78
C GLU A 156 -8.48 27.05 5.35
N THR A 157 -7.22 27.48 5.21
CA THR A 157 -6.61 27.74 3.89
C THR A 157 -6.56 26.49 3.01
N SER A 158 -6.31 25.32 3.61
CA SER A 158 -6.22 24.06 2.87
C SER A 158 -7.58 23.55 2.42
N LEU A 159 -8.62 23.72 3.25
CA LEU A 159 -10.00 23.38 2.91
C LEU A 159 -10.56 24.31 1.84
N ASN A 160 -10.29 25.61 1.92
CA ASN A 160 -10.68 26.58 0.89
C ASN A 160 -10.06 26.22 -0.47
N ALA A 161 -8.76 25.93 -0.50
CA ALA A 161 -8.08 25.47 -1.71
C ALA A 161 -8.62 24.12 -2.21
N LEU A 162 -8.97 23.20 -1.30
CA LEU A 162 -9.54 21.90 -1.63
C LEU A 162 -10.93 22.03 -2.27
N PHE A 163 -11.83 22.81 -1.67
CA PHE A 163 -13.20 23.00 -2.18
C PHE A 163 -13.27 23.91 -3.40
N SER A 164 -12.14 24.54 -3.79
CA SER A 164 -12.01 25.19 -5.09
C SER A 164 -11.79 24.20 -6.24
N LEU A 165 -11.50 22.92 -5.95
CA LEU A 165 -11.40 21.87 -6.96
C LEU A 165 -12.77 21.47 -7.50
N HIS A 166 -12.82 21.10 -8.78
CA HIS A 166 -14.04 20.57 -9.39
C HIS A 166 -14.29 19.11 -8.96
N MET A 167 -15.24 18.89 -8.05
CA MET A 167 -15.62 17.57 -7.52
C MET A 167 -17.06 17.17 -7.89
N PRO A 168 -17.34 16.81 -9.15
CA PRO A 168 -18.70 16.49 -9.63
C PRO A 168 -19.36 15.27 -8.97
N ALA A 169 -18.58 14.36 -8.38
CA ALA A 169 -19.10 13.18 -7.70
C ALA A 169 -19.36 13.39 -6.20
N LEU A 170 -19.08 14.59 -5.66
CA LEU A 170 -19.17 14.86 -4.23
C LEU A 170 -20.64 14.85 -3.77
N GLU A 171 -20.97 13.90 -2.91
CA GLU A 171 -22.29 13.68 -2.35
C GLU A 171 -22.38 14.11 -0.87
N GLY A 172 -21.25 14.22 -0.15
CA GLY A 172 -21.26 14.60 1.27
C GLY A 172 -19.92 15.05 1.84
N VAL A 173 -19.99 16.03 2.75
CA VAL A 173 -18.88 16.51 3.58
C VAL A 173 -19.33 16.48 5.04
N ALA A 174 -18.57 15.83 5.92
CA ALA A 174 -18.88 15.63 7.33
C ALA A 174 -17.72 16.03 8.25
#